data_AF-R7I1P1-F1
#
_entry.id   AF-R7I1P1-F1
#
_cell.length_a   1.000
_cell.length_b   1.000
_cell.length_c   1.000
_cell.angle_alpha   90.00
_cell.angle_beta   90.00
_cell.angle_gamma   90.00
#
_symmetry.space_group_name_H-M   'P 1'
#
loop_
_entity.id
_entity.type
_entity.pdbx_description
1 polymer ?
#
loop_
_entity_poly.entity_id
_entity_poly.type
_entity_poly.pdbx_seq_one_letter_code
_entity_poly.pdbx_strand_id
1 'polypeptide(L)'
;MAKKLLVFPSYVNQRSMIHIDILCECLRLIVENQSEGIFCPQNKEYVSTSEMVREIGACCGRKIHLISFFNGFIQIGAKFVPLLNKVFGSLTYEKALSNCFDGAYQILDFKETIRRTEGKE
;
A
#
# COMPACT_ATOMS: atom_id res chain seq x y z
N MET A 1 -5.06 -8.65 11.15
CA MET A 1 -6.53 -8.62 10.99
C MET A 1 -6.97 -9.36 9.71
N ALA A 2 -6.36 -9.05 8.55
CA ALA A 2 -6.57 -9.77 7.28
C ALA A 2 -6.43 -11.29 7.40
N LYS A 3 -5.50 -11.77 8.25
CA LYS A 3 -5.28 -13.20 8.54
C LYS A 3 -6.50 -13.95 9.10
N LYS A 4 -7.56 -13.26 9.54
CA LYS A 4 -8.77 -13.89 10.13
C LYS A 4 -10.04 -13.67 9.29
N LEU A 5 -9.99 -12.82 8.27
CA LEU A 5 -11.16 -12.44 7.47
C LEU A 5 -11.35 -13.42 6.29
N LEU A 6 -12.61 -13.74 5.99
CA LEU A 6 -13.00 -14.51 4.79
C LEU A 6 -13.59 -13.61 3.69
N VAL A 7 -14.09 -12.43 4.09
CA VAL A 7 -14.77 -11.47 3.23
C VAL A 7 -14.27 -10.08 3.57
N PHE A 8 -14.07 -9.24 2.55
CA PHE A 8 -13.70 -7.84 2.72
C PHE A 8 -14.44 -6.96 1.70
N PRO A 9 -14.77 -5.70 2.02
CA PRO A 9 -15.39 -4.81 1.04
C PRO A 9 -14.52 -4.60 -0.20
N SER A 10 -15.13 -4.67 -1.38
CA SER A 10 -14.52 -4.31 -2.66
C SER A 10 -14.68 -2.80 -2.86
N TYR A 11 -13.85 -2.03 -2.17
CA TYR A 11 -13.87 -0.57 -2.26
C TYR A 11 -12.70 -0.07 -3.11
N VAL A 12 -12.98 0.85 -4.05
CA VAL A 12 -11.96 1.43 -4.93
C VAL A 12 -11.37 2.65 -4.25
N ASN A 13 -10.11 2.55 -3.85
CA ASN A 13 -9.30 3.65 -3.36
C ASN A 13 -7.85 3.46 -3.81
N GLN A 14 -7.04 4.51 -3.70
CA GLN A 14 -5.63 4.43 -4.03
C GLN A 14 -4.78 4.92 -2.85
N ARG A 15 -3.64 4.27 -2.65
CA ARG A 15 -2.64 4.67 -1.66
C ARG A 15 -1.25 4.67 -2.25
N SER A 16 -0.49 5.73 -1.94
CA SER A 16 0.96 5.76 -2.05
C SER A 16 1.56 5.08 -0.82
N MET A 17 2.02 3.85 -0.97
CA MET A 17 2.63 3.08 0.12
C MET A 17 4.15 3.12 0.02
N ILE A 18 4.84 2.76 1.10
CA ILE A 18 6.27 2.51 1.08
C ILE A 18 6.62 1.29 1.94
N HIS A 19 7.36 0.35 1.35
CA HIS A 19 7.97 -0.77 2.08
C HIS A 19 9.28 -0.35 2.72
N ILE A 20 9.63 -0.93 3.87
CA ILE A 20 10.84 -0.55 4.62
C ILE A 20 12.12 -0.78 3.81
N ASP A 21 12.23 -1.91 3.10
CA ASP A 21 13.42 -2.17 2.26
C ASP A 21 13.58 -1.14 1.13
N ILE A 22 12.47 -0.71 0.52
CA ILE A 22 12.46 0.33 -0.54
C ILE A 22 12.89 1.68 0.06
N LEU A 23 12.42 2.00 1.28
CA LEU A 23 12.84 3.20 1.99
C LEU A 23 14.33 3.16 2.34
N CYS A 24 14.81 2.04 2.88
CA CYS A 24 16.22 1.84 3.22
C CYS A 24 17.12 1.95 1.98
N GLU A 25 16.70 1.39 0.85
CA GLU A 25 17.43 1.53 -0.40
C GLU A 25 17.48 2.98 -0.90
N CYS A 26 16.37 3.72 -0.79
CA CYS A 26 16.36 5.15 -1.10
C CYS A 26 17.33 5.93 -0.20
N LEU A 27 17.33 5.65 1.11
CA LEU A 27 18.26 6.26 2.07
C LEU A 27 19.72 5.92 1.76
N ARG A 28 20.01 4.67 1.38
CA ARG A 28 21.36 4.24 0.94
C ARG A 28 21.83 5.09 -0.24
N LEU A 29 20.99 5.26 -1.27
CA LEU A 29 21.31 6.07 -2.44
C LEU A 29 21.50 7.55 -2.10
N ILE A 30 20.69 8.12 -1.21
CA ILE A 30 20.86 9.50 -0.73
C ILE A 30 22.23 9.68 -0.07
N VAL A 31 22.62 8.76 0.80
CA VAL A 31 23.92 8.82 1.50
C VAL A 31 25.09 8.62 0.54
N GLU A 32 25.03 7.64 -0.35
CA GLU A 32 26.10 7.34 -1.31
C GLU A 32 26.34 8.46 -2.31
N ASN A 33 25.26 9.09 -2.80
CA ASN A 33 25.34 10.19 -3.75
C ASN A 33 25.48 11.56 -3.06
N GLN A 34 25.60 11.59 -1.73
CA GLN A 34 25.64 12.82 -0.92
C GLN A 34 24.53 13.81 -1.31
N SER A 35 23.35 13.28 -1.61
CA SER A 35 22.25 14.06 -2.16
C SER A 35 21.53 14.83 -1.07
N GLU A 36 21.10 16.05 -1.39
CA GLU A 36 20.37 16.92 -0.47
C GLU A 36 19.03 17.35 -1.07
N GLY A 37 18.06 17.66 -0.21
CA GLY A 37 16.75 18.14 -0.61
C GLY A 37 15.58 17.29 -0.08
N ILE A 38 14.42 17.47 -0.70
CA ILE A 38 13.18 16.78 -0.33
C ILE A 38 12.99 15.60 -1.25
N PHE A 39 12.94 14.40 -0.66
CA PHE A 39 12.66 13.16 -1.37
C PHE A 39 11.29 12.64 -0.95
N CYS A 40 10.47 12.26 -1.93
CA CYS A 40 9.16 11.66 -1.70
C CYS A 40 9.17 10.20 -2.18
N PRO A 41 9.83 9.27 -1.46
CA PRO A 41 9.89 7.87 -1.89
C PRO A 41 8.55 7.15 -1.69
N GLN A 42 8.16 6.33 -2.68
CA GLN A 42 7.03 5.40 -2.59
C GLN A 42 7.30 4.12 -3.38
N ASN A 43 6.51 3.10 -3.10
CA ASN A 43 6.40 1.91 -3.93
C ASN A 43 6.01 2.27 -5.36
N LYS A 44 6.39 1.40 -6.29
CA LYS A 44 6.14 1.58 -7.73
C LYS A 44 4.65 1.67 -8.08
N GLU A 45 3.84 0.86 -7.43
CA GLU A 45 2.39 0.78 -7.67
C GLU A 45 1.58 1.60 -6.66
N TYR A 46 0.50 2.21 -7.16
CA TYR A 46 -0.60 2.59 -6.28
C TYR A 46 -1.42 1.36 -5.98
N VAL A 47 -1.84 1.23 -4.73
CA VAL A 47 -2.52 0.02 -4.25
C VAL A 47 -3.81 0.40 -3.55
N SER A 48 -4.88 -0.36 -3.83
CA SER A 48 -6.13 -0.25 -3.08
C SER A 48 -6.06 -1.03 -1.77
N THR A 49 -6.78 -0.56 -0.74
CA THR A 49 -6.86 -1.27 0.54
C THR A 49 -7.44 -2.68 0.35
N SER A 50 -8.40 -2.82 -0.56
CA SER A 50 -9.06 -4.10 -0.88
C SER A 50 -8.09 -5.12 -1.46
N GLU A 51 -7.26 -4.71 -2.42
CA GLU A 51 -6.23 -5.57 -3.01
C GLU A 51 -5.14 -5.91 -1.99
N MET A 52 -4.70 -4.95 -1.19
CA MET A 52 -3.76 -5.19 -0.09
C MET A 52 -4.25 -6.28 0.85
N VAL A 53 -5.49 -6.18 1.34
CA VAL A 53 -6.06 -7.20 2.23
C VAL A 53 -6.12 -8.55 1.52
N ARG A 54 -6.52 -8.60 0.25
CA ARG A 54 -6.59 -9.84 -0.53
C ARG A 54 -5.22 -10.51 -0.67
N GLU A 55 -4.18 -9.77 -1.04
CA GLU A 55 -2.82 -10.32 -1.17
C GLU A 55 -2.26 -10.79 0.19
N ILE A 56 -2.51 -10.04 1.28
CA ILE A 56 -2.13 -10.47 2.64
C ILE A 56 -2.81 -11.81 2.99
N GLY A 57 -4.11 -11.93 2.67
CA GLY A 57 -4.86 -13.17 2.84
C GLY A 57 -4.23 -14.33 2.06
N ALA A 58 -3.90 -14.10 0.79
CA ALA A 58 -3.29 -15.09 -0.09
C ALA A 58 -1.93 -15.57 0.45
N CYS A 59 -1.06 -14.66 0.90
CA CYS A 59 0.21 -15.00 1.56
C CYS A 59 0.03 -15.83 2.83
N CYS A 60 -1.10 -15.67 3.53
CA CYS A 60 -1.44 -16.46 4.72
C CYS A 60 -2.20 -17.76 4.42
N GLY A 61 -2.30 -18.18 3.14
CA GLY A 61 -3.01 -19.39 2.73
C GLY A 61 -4.54 -19.27 2.81
N ARG A 62 -5.09 -18.05 2.77
CA ARG A 62 -6.54 -17.81 2.85
C ARG A 62 -7.05 -17.11 1.60
N LYS A 63 -8.22 -17.53 1.13
CA LYS A 63 -8.95 -16.87 0.05
C LYS A 63 -9.90 -15.83 0.63
N ILE A 64 -9.64 -14.56 0.36
CA ILE A 64 -10.53 -13.45 0.75
C ILE A 64 -11.43 -13.10 -0.43
N HIS A 65 -12.73 -13.12 -0.19
CA HIS A 65 -13.73 -12.72 -1.17
C HIS A 65 -14.02 -11.22 -1.05
N LEU A 66 -13.84 -10.49 -2.15
CA LEU A 66 -14.17 -9.07 -2.20
C LEU A 66 -15.64 -8.89 -2.59
N ILE A 67 -16.41 -8.15 -1.78
CA ILE A 67 -17.85 -7.90 -2.01
C ILE A 67 -18.16 -6.41 -2.07
N SER A 68 -18.97 -5.98 -3.03
CA SER A 68 -19.30 -4.56 -3.25
C SER A 68 -20.60 -4.09 -2.59
N PHE A 69 -21.40 -5.00 -2.02
CA PHE A 69 -22.74 -4.71 -1.48
C PHE A 69 -22.75 -3.60 -0.40
N PHE A 70 -21.70 -3.50 0.41
CA PHE A 70 -21.62 -2.53 1.50
C PHE A 70 -20.99 -1.18 1.12
N ASN A 71 -20.64 -0.96 -0.16
CA ASN A 71 -19.90 0.22 -0.58
C ASN A 71 -20.65 1.53 -0.30
N GLY A 72 -21.98 1.56 -0.50
CA GLY A 72 -22.79 2.74 -0.20
C GLY A 72 -22.78 3.11 1.30
N PHE A 73 -22.91 2.11 2.17
CA PHE A 73 -22.81 2.32 3.62
C PHE A 73 -21.41 2.77 4.04
N ILE A 74 -20.36 2.22 3.42
CA ILE A 74 -18.97 2.64 3.68
C ILE A 74 -18.76 4.09 3.25
N GLN A 75 -19.27 4.50 2.09
CA GLN A 75 -19.15 5.87 1.58
C GLN A 75 -19.85 6.88 2.49
N ILE A 76 -21.05 6.55 2.97
CA ILE A 76 -21.79 7.39 3.93
C ILE A 76 -21.03 7.43 5.25
N GLY A 77 -20.66 6.25 5.79
CA GLY A 77 -19.93 6.12 7.04
C GLY A 77 -18.59 6.86 7.03
N ALA A 78 -17.86 6.86 5.91
CA ALA A 78 -16.60 7.59 5.76
C ALA A 78 -16.75 9.11 5.96
N LYS A 79 -17.93 9.69 5.68
CA LYS A 79 -18.17 11.12 5.94
C LYS A 79 -18.27 11.46 7.42
N PHE A 80 -18.73 10.52 8.23
CA PHE A 80 -19.01 10.74 9.66
C PHE A 80 -17.97 10.10 10.58
N VAL A 81 -17.28 9.06 10.11
CA VAL A 81 -16.32 8.27 10.89
C VAL A 81 -14.91 8.44 10.31
N PRO A 82 -14.00 9.16 10.99
CA PRO A 82 -12.64 9.42 10.51
C PRO A 82 -11.84 8.15 10.23
N LEU A 83 -12.09 7.07 10.98
CA LEU A 83 -11.44 5.78 10.75
C LEU A 83 -11.84 5.16 9.41
N LEU A 84 -13.12 5.22 9.04
CA LEU A 84 -13.59 4.71 7.74
C LEU A 84 -12.99 5.53 6.59
N ASN A 85 -12.94 6.86 6.73
CA ASN A 85 -12.24 7.71 5.76
C ASN A 85 -10.75 7.39 5.69
N LYS A 86 -10.10 7.15 6.84
CA LYS A 86 -8.68 6.82 6.90
C LYS A 86 -8.36 5.49 6.24
N VAL A 87 -9.27 4.51 6.22
CA VAL A 87 -9.06 3.17 5.63
C VAL A 87 -9.48 3.13 4.15
N PHE A 88 -10.63 3.71 3.83
CA PHE A 88 -11.25 3.62 2.50
C PHE A 88 -11.09 4.89 1.65
N GLY A 89 -10.65 6.01 2.21
CA GLY A 89 -10.25 7.17 1.44
C GLY A 89 -9.00 6.91 0.60
N SER A 90 -8.85 7.67 -0.48
CA SER A 90 -7.60 7.72 -1.25
C SER A 90 -6.61 8.65 -0.55
N LEU A 91 -5.37 8.21 -0.41
CA LEU A 91 -4.28 8.99 0.14
C LEU A 91 -3.04 8.73 -0.70
N THR A 92 -2.90 9.53 -1.75
CA THR A 92 -1.83 9.45 -2.75
C THR A 92 -1.18 10.82 -2.89
N TYR A 93 0.11 10.83 -3.17
CA TYR A 93 0.79 11.96 -3.80
C TYR A 93 1.34 11.50 -5.15
N GLU A 94 1.60 12.45 -6.05
CA GLU A 94 1.94 12.16 -7.45
C GLU A 94 3.21 11.32 -7.61
N LYS A 95 3.18 10.31 -8.48
CA LYS A 95 4.36 9.48 -8.82
C LYS A 95 5.55 10.29 -9.35
N ALA A 96 5.29 11.43 -9.99
CA ALA A 96 6.33 12.31 -10.49
C ALA A 96 7.24 12.86 -9.38
N LEU A 97 6.73 13.00 -8.15
CA LEU A 97 7.51 13.43 -6.98
C LEU A 97 8.50 12.36 -6.50
N SER A 98 8.37 11.12 -6.99
CA SER A 98 9.14 9.96 -6.57
C SER A 98 10.19 9.53 -7.57
N ASN A 99 10.49 10.39 -8.54
CA ASN A 99 11.48 10.17 -9.58
C ASN A 99 12.93 10.44 -9.10
N CYS A 100 13.25 10.15 -7.84
CA CYS A 100 14.63 10.21 -7.38
C CYS A 100 15.39 8.96 -7.87
N PHE A 101 16.65 9.17 -8.27
CA PHE A 101 17.55 8.11 -8.75
C PHE A 101 16.94 7.26 -9.87
N ASP A 102 16.12 7.85 -10.74
CA ASP A 102 15.39 7.17 -11.83
C ASP A 102 14.60 5.92 -11.37
N GLY A 103 14.12 5.94 -10.12
CA GLY A 103 13.37 4.82 -9.52
C GLY A 103 14.24 3.63 -9.11
N ALA A 104 15.57 3.75 -9.10
CA ALA A 104 16.49 2.67 -8.74
C ALA A 104 16.22 2.05 -7.36
N TYR A 105 15.67 2.82 -6.42
CA TYR A 105 15.33 2.34 -5.08
C TYR A 105 14.06 1.47 -5.03
N GLN A 106 13.26 1.44 -6.11
CA GLN A 106 12.01 0.67 -6.18
C GLN A 106 12.30 -0.81 -6.49
N ILE A 107 13.08 -1.43 -5.61
CA ILE A 107 13.66 -2.77 -5.77
C ILE A 107 12.65 -3.93 -5.63
N LEU A 108 11.43 -3.66 -5.17
CA LEU A 108 10.39 -4.67 -4.94
C LEU A 108 9.07 -4.26 -5.59
N ASP A 109 8.36 -5.23 -6.14
CA ASP A 109 6.97 -5.05 -6.55
C ASP A 109 6.01 -5.20 -5.37
N PHE A 110 4.77 -4.74 -5.54
CA PHE A 110 3.75 -4.82 -4.52
C PHE A 110 3.57 -6.22 -3.91
N LYS A 111 3.54 -7.29 -4.71
CA LYS A 111 3.32 -8.65 -4.18
C LYS A 111 4.49 -9.11 -3.31
N GLU A 112 5.70 -8.81 -3.74
CA GLU A 112 6.91 -9.11 -2.98
C GLU A 112 6.95 -8.31 -1.67
N THR A 113 6.53 -7.04 -1.67
CA THR A 113 6.44 -6.25 -0.42
C THR A 113 5.48 -6.89 0.59
N ILE A 114 4.34 -7.44 0.13
CA ILE A 114 3.40 -8.17 0.99
C ILE A 114 4.02 -9.49 1.46
N ARG A 115 4.68 -10.23 0.56
CA ARG A 115 5.33 -11.49 0.90
C ARG A 115 6.42 -11.33 1.95
N ARG A 116 7.26 -10.30 1.87
CA ARG A 116 8.30 -10.03 2.88
C ARG A 116 7.72 -9.60 4.23
N THR A 117 6.60 -8.88 4.21
CA THR A 117 5.92 -8.43 5.44
C THR A 117 5.16 -9.57 6.13
N GLU A 118 4.52 -10.46 5.36
CA GLU A 118 3.53 -11.41 5.88
C GLU A 118 3.89 -12.88 5.71
N GLY A 119 4.84 -13.19 4.82
CA GLY A 119 5.39 -14.52 4.63
C GLY A 119 6.00 -15.00 5.95
N LYS A 120 5.57 -16.19 6.38
CA LYS A 120 6.26 -16.91 7.45
C LYS A 120 7.42 -17.66 6.82
N GLU A 121 8.59 -17.61 7.46
CA GLU A 121 9.64 -18.62 7.26
C GLU A 121 9.09 -20.03 7.54
#